data_AF-A0A918PYN6-F1
#
_entry.id   AF-A0A918PYN6-F1
#
_cell.length_a   1.000
_cell.length_b   1.000
_cell.length_c   1.000
_cell.angle_alpha   90.00
_cell.angle_beta   90.00
_cell.angle_gamma   90.00
#
_symmetry.space_group_name_H-M   'P 1'
#
loop_
_entity.id
_entity.type
_entity.pdbx_description
1 polymer ?
#
loop_
_entity_poly.entity_id
_entity_poly.type
_entity_poly.pdbx_seq_one_letter_code
_entity_poly.pdbx_strand_id
1 'polypeptide(L)' 'MSKEKLEYISTRMVKRRSTKAFKDGAKKAMEINGYVVIAQDGWVVKKYKDGRIEQIKKIQHGSKNQDLILD' A
#
# COMPACT_ATOMS: atom_id res chain seq x y z
N MET A 1 -30.70 19.56 1.08
CA MET A 1 -29.44 18.82 0.86
C MET A 1 -28.31 19.83 0.72
N SER A 2 -27.35 19.84 1.64
CA SER A 2 -26.17 20.71 1.56
C SER A 2 -25.31 20.27 0.36
N LYS A 3 -25.02 21.18 -0.56
CA LYS A 3 -24.01 20.93 -1.61
C LYS A 3 -22.66 20.85 -0.91
N GLU A 4 -22.12 19.65 -0.76
CA GLU A 4 -20.75 19.46 -0.31
C GLU A 4 -19.84 20.20 -1.29
N LYS A 5 -19.07 21.16 -0.75
CA LYS A 5 -18.15 21.96 -1.54
C LYS A 5 -16.94 21.07 -1.85
N LEU A 6 -16.98 20.37 -2.97
CA LEU A 6 -15.88 19.51 -3.41
C LEU A 6 -14.65 20.39 -3.67
N GLU A 7 -13.64 20.29 -2.81
CA GLU A 7 -12.34 20.91 -3.03
C GLU A 7 -11.62 20.19 -4.16
N TYR A 8 -11.06 20.96 -5.10
CA TYR A 8 -10.26 20.38 -6.18
C TYR A 8 -8.93 19.86 -5.62
N ILE A 9 -8.74 18.55 -5.66
CA ILE A 9 -7.49 17.90 -5.28
C ILE A 9 -6.76 17.43 -6.54
N SER A 10 -5.55 17.93 -6.75
CA SER A 10 -4.73 17.48 -7.88
C SER A 10 -4.24 16.04 -7.68
N THR A 11 -4.12 15.30 -8.78
CA THR A 11 -3.53 13.94 -8.80
C THR A 11 -2.14 13.89 -8.16
N ARG A 12 -1.32 14.94 -8.35
CA ARG A 12 -0.01 15.08 -7.71
C ARG A 12 -0.12 15.14 -6.19
N MET A 13 -1.11 15.86 -5.66
CA MET A 13 -1.33 15.98 -4.22
C MET A 13 -1.74 14.64 -3.62
N VAL A 14 -2.69 13.94 -4.24
CA VAL A 14 -3.10 12.59 -3.82
C VAL A 14 -1.89 11.66 -3.77
N LYS A 15 -1.15 11.55 -4.88
CA LYS A 15 0.04 10.70 -4.97
C LYS A 15 1.06 11.01 -3.86
N ARG A 16 1.34 12.30 -3.62
CA ARG A 16 2.30 12.71 -2.58
C ARG A 16 1.81 12.34 -1.18
N ARG A 17 0.53 12.58 -0.87
CA ARG A 17 -0.05 12.29 0.44
C ARG A 17 -0.16 10.79 0.70
N SER A 18 -0.64 10.02 -0.27
CA SER A 18 -0.72 8.57 -0.19
C SER A 18 0.66 7.94 0.01
N THR A 19 1.66 8.31 -0.81
CA THR A 19 3.03 7.79 -0.65
C THR A 19 3.60 8.11 0.74
N LYS A 20 3.34 9.30 1.27
CA LYS A 20 3.77 9.65 2.64
C LYS A 20 3.08 8.77 3.67
N ALA A 21 1.76 8.63 3.59
CA ALA A 21 0.97 7.82 4.53
C ALA A 21 1.41 6.36 4.54
N PHE A 22 1.66 5.76 3.36
CA PHE A 22 2.17 4.39 3.26
C PHE A 22 3.57 4.24 3.88
N LYS A 23 4.47 5.20 3.67
CA LYS A 23 5.82 5.18 4.29
C LYS A 23 5.73 5.27 5.80
N ASP A 24 4.91 6.17 6.31
CA ASP A 24 4.74 6.37 7.75
C ASP A 24 4.06 5.15 8.40
N GLY A 25 3.06 4.56 7.74
CA GLY A 25 2.42 3.32 8.16
C GLY A 25 3.38 2.13 8.18
N ALA A 26 4.22 1.99 7.16
CA ALA A 26 5.23 0.93 7.11
C ALA A 26 6.26 1.06 8.24
N LYS A 27 6.71 2.29 8.56
CA LYS A 27 7.60 2.53 9.71
C LYS A 27 6.95 2.10 11.02
N LYS A 28 5.70 2.53 11.28
CA LYS A 28 4.98 2.15 12.50
C LYS A 28 4.74 0.64 12.59
N ALA A 29 4.36 -0.01 11.48
CA ALA A 29 4.20 -1.46 11.44
C ALA A 29 5.52 -2.18 11.77
N MET A 30 6.65 -1.69 11.24
CA MET A 30 7.98 -2.23 11.58
C MET A 30 8.34 -2.03 13.05
N GLU A 31 7.97 -0.88 13.64
CA GLU A 31 8.22 -0.58 15.05
C GLU A 31 7.38 -1.45 16.00
N ILE A 32 6.10 -1.65 15.69
CA ILE A 32 5.14 -2.38 16.55
C ILE A 32 5.26 -3.89 16.36
N ASN A 33 5.26 -4.36 15.10
CA ASN A 33 5.19 -5.79 14.79
C ASN A 33 6.57 -6.42 14.53
N GLY A 34 7.60 -5.61 14.30
CA GLY A 34 8.93 -6.08 13.89
C GLY A 34 9.01 -6.56 12.45
N TYR A 35 7.93 -6.43 11.67
CA TYR A 35 7.89 -6.76 10.24
C TYR A 35 6.89 -5.92 9.45
N VAL A 36 7.07 -5.89 8.13
CA VAL A 36 6.12 -5.33 7.16
C VAL A 36 5.83 -6.35 6.06
N VAL A 37 4.62 -6.33 5.52
CA VAL A 37 4.24 -7.16 4.37
C VAL A 37 4.34 -6.31 3.10
N ILE A 38 5.12 -6.76 2.12
CA ILE A 38 5.33 -6.07 0.85
C ILE A 38 5.21 -7.02 -0.33
N ALA A 39 4.88 -6.48 -1.51
CA ALA A 39 5.02 -7.18 -2.77
C ALA A 39 6.45 -6.95 -3.31
N GLN A 40 7.22 -8.01 -3.48
CA GLN A 40 8.59 -7.98 -3.97
C GLN A 40 8.84 -9.19 -4.87
N ASP A 41 9.45 -8.97 -6.05
CA ASP A 41 9.88 -10.03 -6.98
C ASP A 41 8.79 -11.05 -7.35
N GLY A 42 7.54 -10.57 -7.49
CA GLY A 42 6.41 -11.42 -7.81
C GLY A 42 5.88 -12.25 -6.63
N TRP A 43 6.25 -11.91 -5.40
CA TRP A 43 5.79 -12.53 -4.17
C TRP A 43 5.26 -11.49 -3.18
N VAL A 44 4.28 -11.90 -2.38
CA VAL A 44 3.97 -11.24 -1.11
C VAL A 44 4.93 -11.81 -0.08
N VAL A 45 5.72 -10.95 0.55
CA VAL A 45 6.75 -11.32 1.54
C VAL A 45 6.56 -10.55 2.84
N LYS A 46 6.91 -11.16 3.96
CA LYS A 46 7.18 -10.47 5.23
C LYS A 46 8.65 -10.10 5.27
N LYS A 47 8.94 -8.81 5.40
CA LYS A 47 10.29 -8.29 5.67
C LYS A 47 10.37 -7.91 7.13
N TYR A 48 11.25 -8.58 7.86
CA TYR A 48 11.50 -8.34 9.27
C TYR A 48 12.55 -7.23 9.47
N LYS A 49 12.59 -6.65 10.67
CA LYS A 49 13.50 -5.56 11.04
C LYS A 49 14.98 -5.95 10.95
N ASP A 50 15.29 -7.21 11.21
CA ASP A 50 16.62 -7.83 11.13
C ASP A 50 17.09 -8.10 9.69
N GLY A 51 16.22 -7.87 8.70
CA GLY A 51 16.49 -8.13 7.29
C GLY A 51 16.06 -9.51 6.81
N ARG A 52 15.52 -10.37 7.67
CA ARG A 52 14.94 -11.66 7.25
C ARG A 52 13.75 -11.42 6.33
N ILE A 53 13.64 -12.24 5.28
CA ILE A 53 12.54 -12.20 4.32
C ILE A 53 11.86 -13.58 4.33
N GLU A 54 10.55 -13.57 4.52
CA GLU A 54 9.72 -14.78 4.49
C GLU A 54 8.69 -14.65 3.37
N GLN A 55 8.71 -15.60 2.43
CA GLN A 55 7.77 -15.63 1.32
C GLN A 55 6.43 -16.20 1.79
N ILE A 56 5.34 -15.46 1.54
CA ILE A 56 3.99 -15.87 1.93
C ILE A 56 3.27 -16.50 0.74
N LYS A 57 3.20 -15.77 -0.38
CA LYS A 57 2.38 -16.17 -1.52
C LYS A 57 2.92 -15.60 -2.83
N LYS A 58 2.96 -16.42 -3.87
CA LYS A 58 3.31 -15.96 -5.21
C LYS A 58 2.16 -15.13 -5.78
N ILE A 59 2.49 -13.96 -6.32
CA ILE A 59 1.53 -13.10 -7.01
C ILE A 59 1.24 -13.76 -8.36
N GLN A 60 0.09 -14.41 -8.44
CA GLN A 60 -0.43 -14.91 -9.71
C GLN A 60 -0.82 -13.69 -10.56
N HIS A 61 -0.30 -13.61 -11.78
CA HIS A 61 -0.73 -12.59 -12.72
C HIS A 61 -2.12 -12.98 -13.21
N GLY A 62 -3.16 -12.34 -12.68
CA GLY A 62 -4.49 -12.42 -13.25
C GLY A 62 -4.56 -11.57 -14.51
N SER A 63 -4.52 -12.18 -15.69
CA SER A 63 -4.94 -11.49 -16.91
C SER A 63 -6.45 -11.29 -16.86
N LYS A 64 -6.90 -10.09 -16.49
CA LYS A 64 -8.14 -9.44 -16.94
C LYS A 64 -8.30 -8.11 -16.20
N ASN A 65 -8.65 -7.07 -16.96
CA ASN A 65 -9.16 -5.79 -16.46
C ASN A 65 -10.09 -6.03 -15.27
N GLN A 66 -9.63 -5.73 -14.07
CA GLN A 66 -10.51 -5.63 -12.92
C GLN A 66 -10.97 -4.17 -12.88
N ASP A 67 -12.27 -3.95 -13.09
CA ASP A 67 -12.88 -2.66 -12.85
C ASP A 67 -12.76 -2.36 -11.35
N LEU A 68 -11.77 -1.54 -11.02
CA LEU A 68 -11.48 -1.12 -9.67
C LEU A 68 -12.52 -0.08 -9.26
N ILE A 69 -13.63 -0.53 -8.67
CA ILE A 69 -14.55 0.35 -7.96
C ILE A 69 -14.01 0.51 -6.54
N LEU A 70 -13.56 1.72 -6.21
CA LEU A 70 -13.23 2.12 -4.83
C LEU A 70 -14.46 2.84 -4.27
N ASP A 71 -15.01 2.32 -3.18
CA ASP A 71 -15.93 3.02 -2.27
C ASP A 71 -15.10 3.68 -1.15
#